data_AF-A0A843IVD9-F1
#
_entry.id   AF-A0A843IVD9-F1
#
_cell.length_a   1.000
_cell.length_b   1.000
_cell.length_c   1.000
_cell.angle_alpha   90.00
_cell.angle_beta   90.00
_cell.angle_gamma   90.00
#
_symmetry.space_group_name_H-M   'P 1'
#
loop_
_entity.id
_entity.type
_entity.pdbx_description
1 polymer ?
#
loop_
_entity_poly.entity_id
_entity_poly.type
_entity_poly.pdbx_seq_one_letter_code
_entity_poly.pdbx_strand_id
1 'polypeptide(L)'
;MPGSKYEREIRFIGKEVIRLTSLIEDIRNGKGSGDPEKDAAEIAEMEAKIAQYRARRKEIEDSYIACGLELPLESRNLNACVYRNGSSFEPTDNNYRLGVMIESEANAKAYVSSGADLPEDPADLTREMNLLSDRIGALERAAMEAELEENMGEKVRLDEEATRLRAQRSDIFNKIKSIKSQSAPAADPSRLEKLESETAALRSQMSAMRQDIGDLKMLLANIADRMGIDEY
;
A
#
# COMPACT_ATOMS: atom_id res chain seq x y z
N MET A 1 -13.52 -10.11 -21.82
CA MET A 1 -12.69 -9.98 -20.60
C MET A 1 -13.51 -10.34 -19.37
N PRO A 2 -13.11 -11.37 -18.58
CA PRO A 2 -13.78 -11.76 -17.34
C PRO A 2 -13.58 -10.79 -16.16
N GLY A 3 -12.73 -9.77 -16.30
CA GLY A 3 -12.24 -8.93 -15.19
C GLY A 3 -13.34 -8.26 -14.35
N SER A 4 -14.41 -7.73 -14.96
CA SER A 4 -15.34 -6.85 -14.23
C SER A 4 -16.26 -7.57 -13.21
N LYS A 5 -16.49 -8.89 -13.35
CA LYS A 5 -17.38 -9.63 -12.45
C LYS A 5 -16.64 -10.02 -11.18
N TYR A 6 -15.49 -10.68 -11.34
CA TYR A 6 -14.66 -11.13 -10.23
C TYR A 6 -14.02 -9.96 -9.46
N GLU A 7 -13.66 -8.86 -10.14
CA GLU A 7 -13.21 -7.63 -9.47
C GLU A 7 -14.29 -6.95 -8.60
N ARG A 8 -15.56 -7.08 -8.99
CA ARG A 8 -16.69 -6.59 -8.17
C ARG A 8 -16.95 -7.52 -6.99
N GLU A 9 -16.85 -8.83 -7.23
CA GLU A 9 -17.05 -9.86 -6.21
C GLU A 9 -15.97 -9.81 -5.12
N ILE A 10 -14.69 -9.71 -5.47
CA ILE A 10 -13.59 -9.57 -4.49
C ILE A 10 -13.77 -8.33 -3.61
N ARG A 11 -14.22 -7.21 -4.18
CA ARG A 11 -14.51 -6.00 -3.40
C ARG A 11 -15.71 -6.12 -2.50
N PHE A 12 -16.77 -6.74 -2.99
CA PHE A 12 -17.94 -7.03 -2.18
C PHE A 12 -17.54 -7.88 -0.98
N ILE A 13 -16.77 -8.95 -1.23
CA ILE A 13 -16.19 -9.82 -0.20
C ILE A 13 -15.35 -9.00 0.80
N GLY A 14 -14.44 -8.15 0.33
CA GLY A 14 -13.60 -7.32 1.20
C GLY A 14 -14.41 -6.40 2.11
N LYS A 15 -15.40 -5.67 1.55
CA LYS A 15 -16.29 -4.80 2.32
C LYS A 15 -17.12 -5.57 3.34
N GLU A 16 -17.63 -6.73 2.94
CA GLU A 16 -18.51 -7.53 3.78
C GLU A 16 -17.75 -8.19 4.94
N VAL A 17 -16.50 -8.65 4.70
CA VAL A 17 -15.62 -9.13 5.77
C VAL A 17 -15.30 -8.03 6.77
N ILE A 18 -14.99 -6.80 6.31
CA ILE A 18 -14.76 -5.65 7.20
C ILE A 18 -16.02 -5.35 8.02
N ARG A 19 -17.19 -5.31 7.37
CA ARG A 19 -18.48 -5.04 8.02
C ARG A 19 -18.79 -6.07 9.11
N LEU A 20 -18.68 -7.36 8.78
CA LEU A 20 -18.95 -8.46 9.73
C LEU A 20 -17.94 -8.48 10.88
N THR A 21 -16.66 -8.18 10.62
CA THR A 21 -15.63 -8.09 11.66
C THR A 21 -15.93 -6.94 12.63
N SER A 22 -16.34 -5.77 12.12
CA SER A 22 -16.76 -4.64 12.96
C SER A 22 -17.99 -4.98 13.81
N LEU A 23 -18.95 -5.72 13.26
CA LEU A 23 -20.13 -6.15 14.01
C LEU A 23 -19.77 -7.14 15.13
N ILE A 24 -18.86 -8.09 14.86
CA ILE A 24 -18.34 -8.99 15.89
C ILE A 24 -17.65 -8.19 17.01
N GLU A 25 -16.84 -7.19 16.67
CA GLU A 25 -16.20 -6.32 17.64
C GLU A 25 -17.21 -5.50 18.46
N ASP A 26 -18.25 -4.97 17.84
CA ASP A 26 -19.31 -4.25 18.53
C ASP A 26 -20.05 -5.15 19.55
N ILE A 27 -20.37 -6.40 19.18
CA ILE A 27 -20.98 -7.37 20.10
C ILE A 27 -20.01 -7.69 21.25
N ARG A 28 -18.73 -7.95 20.96
CA ARG A 28 -17.69 -8.22 21.98
C ARG A 28 -17.47 -7.04 22.93
N ASN A 29 -17.68 -5.81 22.46
CA ASN A 29 -17.59 -4.58 23.24
C ASN A 29 -18.89 -4.26 24.00
N GLY A 30 -19.85 -5.19 24.07
CA GLY A 30 -21.06 -5.05 24.87
C GLY A 30 -22.19 -4.28 24.20
N LYS A 31 -22.13 -4.06 22.88
CA LYS A 31 -23.26 -3.51 22.09
C LYS A 31 -24.16 -4.61 21.50
N GLY A 32 -24.02 -5.84 21.97
CA GLY A 32 -24.84 -6.98 21.57
C GLY A 32 -26.26 -6.94 22.14
N SER A 33 -26.96 -8.06 22.03
CA SER A 33 -28.32 -8.24 22.54
C SER A 33 -28.41 -8.22 24.08
N GLY A 34 -27.28 -8.32 24.77
CA GLY A 34 -27.19 -8.38 26.24
C GLY A 34 -27.40 -9.80 26.80
N ASP A 35 -27.68 -10.76 25.93
CA ASP A 35 -27.79 -12.19 26.25
C ASP A 35 -26.54 -12.90 25.70
N PRO A 36 -25.60 -13.36 26.57
CA PRO A 36 -24.30 -13.86 26.13
C PRO A 36 -24.38 -15.11 25.26
N GLU A 37 -25.45 -15.91 25.40
CA GLU A 37 -25.64 -17.12 24.60
C GLU A 37 -26.09 -16.80 23.17
N LYS A 38 -26.94 -15.77 23.01
CA LYS A 38 -27.36 -15.27 21.69
C LYS A 38 -26.24 -14.52 20.99
N ASP A 39 -25.52 -13.68 21.74
CA ASP A 39 -24.38 -12.93 21.22
C ASP A 39 -23.27 -13.88 20.73
N ALA A 40 -23.02 -14.98 21.44
CA ALA A 40 -22.09 -16.01 21.00
C ALA A 40 -22.55 -16.75 19.73
N ALA A 41 -23.85 -17.05 19.62
CA ALA A 41 -24.42 -17.68 18.43
C ALA A 41 -24.36 -16.77 17.20
N GLU A 42 -24.67 -15.48 17.36
CA GLU A 42 -24.57 -14.47 16.30
C GLU A 42 -23.12 -14.27 15.83
N ILE A 43 -22.17 -14.21 16.78
CA ILE A 43 -20.73 -14.17 16.44
C ILE A 43 -20.34 -15.40 15.63
N ALA A 44 -20.74 -16.61 16.05
CA ALA A 44 -20.41 -17.85 15.34
C ALA A 44 -20.99 -17.87 13.91
N GLU A 45 -22.21 -17.37 13.71
CA GLU A 45 -22.82 -17.26 12.37
C GLU A 45 -22.07 -16.26 11.49
N MET A 46 -21.68 -15.11 12.05
CA MET A 46 -20.88 -14.10 11.33
C MET A 46 -19.48 -14.62 10.98
N GLU A 47 -18.82 -15.34 11.90
CA GLU A 47 -17.52 -15.98 11.66
C GLU A 47 -17.61 -17.05 10.55
N ALA A 48 -18.70 -17.84 10.53
CA ALA A 48 -18.95 -18.81 9.45
C ALA A 48 -19.13 -18.11 8.08
N LYS A 49 -19.85 -16.98 8.02
CA LYS A 49 -19.99 -16.18 6.79
C LYS A 49 -18.65 -15.59 6.34
N ILE A 50 -17.83 -15.08 7.27
CA ILE A 50 -16.48 -14.59 6.95
C ILE A 50 -15.62 -15.72 6.35
N ALA A 51 -15.69 -16.94 6.92
CA ALA A 51 -14.96 -18.09 6.39
C ALA A 51 -15.40 -18.46 4.96
N GLN A 52 -16.70 -18.44 4.67
CA GLN A 52 -17.23 -18.65 3.32
C GLN A 52 -16.73 -17.60 2.33
N TYR A 53 -16.75 -16.32 2.71
CA TYR A 53 -16.25 -15.24 1.87
C TYR A 53 -14.75 -15.35 1.59
N ARG A 54 -13.94 -15.73 2.58
CA ARG A 54 -12.50 -15.97 2.40
C ARG A 54 -12.22 -17.15 1.48
N ALA A 55 -12.98 -18.24 1.61
CA ALA A 55 -12.86 -19.39 0.72
C ALA A 55 -13.21 -19.02 -0.73
N ARG A 56 -14.30 -18.28 -0.94
CA ARG A 56 -14.70 -17.81 -2.27
C ARG A 56 -13.68 -16.87 -2.88
N ARG A 57 -13.12 -15.95 -2.09
CA ARG A 57 -12.05 -15.06 -2.54
C ARG A 57 -10.83 -15.85 -3.01
N LYS A 58 -10.40 -16.84 -2.24
CA LYS A 58 -9.29 -17.72 -2.60
C LYS A 58 -9.55 -18.46 -3.91
N GLU A 59 -10.76 -18.99 -4.11
CA GLU A 59 -11.15 -19.64 -5.38
C GLU A 59 -11.00 -18.70 -6.59
N ILE A 60 -11.38 -17.43 -6.43
CA ILE A 60 -11.22 -16.42 -7.48
C ILE A 60 -9.74 -16.13 -7.70
N GLU A 61 -8.95 -15.92 -6.65
CA GLU A 61 -7.50 -15.67 -6.75
C GLU A 61 -6.77 -16.84 -7.44
N ASP A 62 -7.08 -18.08 -7.04
CA ASP A 62 -6.54 -19.30 -7.65
C ASP A 62 -6.92 -19.40 -9.14
N SER A 63 -8.14 -18.99 -9.52
CA SER A 63 -8.57 -18.95 -10.92
C SER A 63 -7.79 -17.91 -11.74
N TYR A 64 -7.37 -16.79 -11.16
CA TYR A 64 -6.54 -15.79 -11.85
C TYR A 64 -5.12 -16.29 -12.04
N ILE A 65 -4.53 -16.89 -11.00
CA ILE A 65 -3.19 -17.50 -11.04
C ILE A 65 -3.15 -18.62 -12.09
N ALA A 66 -4.15 -19.50 -12.11
CA ALA A 66 -4.24 -20.59 -13.08
C ALA A 66 -4.34 -20.09 -14.54
N CYS A 67 -4.91 -18.90 -14.75
CA CYS A 67 -5.00 -18.26 -16.07
C CYS A 67 -3.77 -17.39 -16.41
N GLY A 68 -2.78 -17.30 -15.52
CA GLY A 68 -1.63 -16.39 -15.68
C GLY A 68 -2.00 -14.91 -15.69
N LEU A 69 -3.12 -14.55 -15.05
CA LEU A 69 -3.63 -13.17 -14.96
C LEU A 69 -3.22 -12.55 -13.61
N GLU A 70 -2.92 -11.26 -13.63
CA GLU A 70 -2.64 -10.50 -12.40
C GLU A 70 -3.88 -10.39 -11.51
N LEU A 71 -3.66 -10.44 -10.20
CA LEU A 71 -4.73 -10.34 -9.21
C LEU A 71 -5.43 -8.98 -9.25
N PRO A 72 -6.77 -8.95 -9.17
CA PRO A 72 -7.54 -7.72 -9.02
C PRO A 72 -7.09 -6.81 -7.88
N LEU A 73 -6.70 -5.58 -8.20
CA LEU A 73 -6.42 -4.54 -7.19
C LEU A 73 -7.71 -4.01 -6.56
N GLU A 74 -7.91 -4.27 -5.27
CA GLU A 74 -9.07 -3.81 -4.50
C GLU A 74 -9.19 -2.28 -4.43
N SER A 75 -8.04 -1.60 -4.50
CA SER A 75 -7.93 -0.13 -4.46
C SER A 75 -8.31 0.56 -5.77
N ARG A 76 -8.48 -0.19 -6.87
CA ARG A 76 -8.79 0.38 -8.19
C ARG A 76 -10.25 0.84 -8.25
N ASN A 77 -10.48 2.14 -8.44
CA ASN A 77 -11.83 2.70 -8.56
C ASN A 77 -12.48 2.29 -9.90
N LEU A 78 -13.50 1.41 -9.87
CA LEU A 78 -14.27 1.04 -11.07
C LEU A 78 -15.18 2.17 -11.58
N ASN A 79 -15.51 3.13 -10.72
CA ASN A 79 -16.33 4.28 -11.07
C ASN A 79 -15.50 5.43 -11.65
N ALA A 80 -14.17 5.28 -11.76
CA ALA A 80 -13.34 6.22 -12.51
C ALA A 80 -13.67 6.24 -14.02
N CYS A 81 -14.47 5.28 -14.51
CA CYS A 81 -14.93 5.20 -15.89
C CYS A 81 -16.40 5.66 -16.10
N VAL A 82 -17.07 6.27 -15.11
CA VAL A 82 -18.44 6.76 -15.30
C VAL A 82 -18.48 8.28 -15.15
N TYR A 83 -18.07 8.98 -16.22
CA TYR A 83 -18.36 10.40 -16.36
C TYR A 83 -19.81 10.61 -16.78
N ARG A 84 -20.42 11.68 -16.24
CA ARG A 84 -21.84 12.05 -16.38
C ARG A 84 -22.27 12.43 -17.81
N ASN A 85 -21.32 12.67 -18.73
CA ASN A 85 -21.60 13.21 -20.06
C ASN A 85 -20.76 12.52 -21.14
N GLY A 86 -20.91 11.21 -21.37
CA GLY A 86 -20.64 10.54 -22.67
C GLY A 86 -19.27 10.72 -23.39
N SER A 87 -18.32 11.47 -22.85
CA SER A 87 -16.97 11.63 -23.38
C SER A 87 -16.03 10.77 -22.55
N SER A 88 -15.66 9.64 -23.12
CA SER A 88 -14.48 8.91 -22.72
C SER A 88 -13.27 9.82 -22.95
N PHE A 89 -12.62 10.29 -21.88
CA PHE A 89 -11.20 10.59 -21.98
C PHE A 89 -10.46 9.26 -21.94
N GLU A 90 -10.50 8.54 -23.06
CA GLU A 90 -9.36 7.70 -23.41
C GLU A 90 -8.36 8.65 -24.07
N PRO A 91 -7.14 8.82 -23.52
CA PRO A 91 -6.07 9.38 -24.31
C PRO A 91 -5.80 8.39 -25.44
N THR A 92 -6.37 8.64 -26.61
CA THR A 92 -6.30 7.78 -27.80
C THR A 92 -4.92 7.76 -28.45
N ASP A 93 -3.95 8.48 -27.89
CA ASP A 93 -2.58 8.45 -28.37
C ASP A 93 -1.80 7.32 -27.70
N ASN A 94 -1.46 6.30 -28.50
CA ASN A 94 -0.54 5.21 -28.17
C ASN A 94 0.80 5.68 -27.54
N ASN A 95 1.11 6.98 -27.64
CA ASN A 95 2.31 7.58 -27.06
C ASN A 95 2.22 7.84 -25.56
N TYR A 96 1.04 7.92 -24.93
CA TYR A 96 1.00 8.19 -23.48
C TYR A 96 1.29 6.93 -22.66
N ARG A 97 0.83 5.76 -23.11
CA ARG A 97 1.12 4.48 -22.45
C ARG A 97 2.59 4.10 -22.62
N LEU A 98 3.16 4.37 -23.79
CA LEU A 98 4.60 4.24 -24.04
C LEU A 98 5.40 5.30 -23.28
N GLY A 99 4.92 6.53 -23.18
CA GLY A 99 5.57 7.61 -22.41
C GLY A 99 5.60 7.32 -20.91
N VAL A 100 4.50 6.85 -20.32
CA VAL A 100 4.45 6.43 -18.91
C VAL A 100 5.28 5.17 -18.69
N MET A 101 5.30 4.22 -19.64
CA MET A 101 6.18 3.06 -19.55
C MET A 101 7.65 3.45 -19.68
N ILE A 102 8.03 4.31 -20.62
CA ILE A 102 9.41 4.80 -20.80
C ILE A 102 9.85 5.64 -19.61
N GLU A 103 9.00 6.50 -19.05
CA GLU A 103 9.30 7.26 -17.83
C GLU A 103 9.39 6.34 -16.61
N SER A 104 8.56 5.30 -16.52
CA SER A 104 8.63 4.29 -15.46
C SER A 104 9.84 3.38 -15.60
N GLU A 105 10.25 3.03 -16.82
CA GLU A 105 11.43 2.21 -17.12
C GLU A 105 12.72 3.02 -17.02
N ALA A 106 12.70 4.31 -17.38
CA ALA A 106 13.81 5.23 -17.19
C ALA A 106 14.00 5.53 -15.70
N ASN A 107 12.91 5.71 -14.94
CA ASN A 107 12.98 5.79 -13.48
C ASN A 107 13.40 4.47 -12.86
N ALA A 108 12.90 3.31 -13.32
CA ALA A 108 13.32 2.00 -12.83
C ALA A 108 14.78 1.69 -13.17
N LYS A 109 15.28 2.05 -14.36
CA LYS A 109 16.69 1.92 -14.72
C LYS A 109 17.59 2.93 -14.00
N ALA A 110 17.12 4.14 -13.74
CA ALA A 110 17.83 5.09 -12.89
C ALA A 110 17.90 4.60 -11.44
N TYR A 111 16.86 3.91 -10.95
CA TYR A 111 16.79 3.30 -9.62
C TYR A 111 17.66 2.03 -9.50
N VAL A 112 17.72 1.20 -10.55
CA VAL A 112 18.58 0.02 -10.62
C VAL A 112 20.05 0.41 -10.84
N SER A 113 20.32 1.50 -11.58
CA SER A 113 21.67 2.02 -11.80
C SER A 113 22.26 2.75 -10.57
N SER A 114 21.45 3.10 -9.57
CA SER A 114 21.93 3.74 -8.34
C SER A 114 22.37 2.75 -7.26
N GLY A 115 22.32 1.43 -7.51
CA GLY A 115 22.70 0.42 -6.51
C GLY A 115 21.89 0.52 -5.22
N ALA A 116 20.67 1.05 -5.29
CA ALA A 116 19.76 1.10 -4.16
C ALA A 116 19.18 -0.31 -3.99
N ASP A 117 19.70 -1.04 -3.00
CA ASP A 117 19.12 -2.29 -2.55
C ASP A 117 17.59 -2.14 -2.46
N LEU A 118 16.87 -3.13 -3.02
CA LEU A 118 15.42 -3.22 -2.91
C LEU A 118 15.01 -2.92 -1.46
N PRO A 119 13.96 -2.13 -1.21
CA PRO A 119 13.54 -1.84 0.15
C PRO A 119 13.26 -3.16 0.89
N GLU A 120 14.15 -3.51 1.83
CA GLU A 120 14.06 -4.70 2.65
C GLU A 120 12.69 -4.69 3.36
N ASP A 121 11.84 -5.69 3.10
CA ASP A 121 10.53 -5.79 3.75
C ASP A 121 10.74 -5.80 5.28
N PRO A 122 10.11 -4.91 6.05
CA PRO A 122 10.24 -4.90 7.51
C PRO A 122 9.85 -6.24 8.15
N ALA A 123 9.02 -7.06 7.50
CA ALA A 123 8.70 -8.42 7.94
C ALA A 123 9.91 -9.36 7.84
N ASP A 124 10.69 -9.27 6.76
CA ASP A 124 11.89 -10.10 6.55
C ASP A 124 13.03 -9.69 7.47
N LEU A 125 13.23 -8.38 7.67
CA LEU A 125 14.18 -7.88 8.67
C LEU A 125 13.80 -8.29 10.10
N THR A 126 12.50 -8.35 10.41
CA THR A 126 12.04 -8.83 11.72
C THR A 126 12.33 -10.32 11.90
N ARG A 127 12.19 -11.13 10.84
CA ARG A 127 12.56 -12.56 10.87
C ARG A 127 14.07 -12.72 11.09
N GLU A 128 14.88 -11.96 10.36
CA GLU A 128 16.34 -12.00 10.51
C GLU A 128 16.78 -11.58 11.92
N MET A 129 16.18 -10.53 12.48
CA MET A 129 16.43 -10.10 13.86
C MET A 129 16.11 -11.19 14.89
N ASN A 130 15.05 -11.96 14.69
CA ASN A 130 14.67 -13.08 15.56
C ASN A 130 15.68 -14.23 15.44
N LEU A 131 16.10 -14.59 14.22
CA LEU A 131 17.13 -15.60 13.99
C LEU A 131 18.47 -15.23 14.64
N LEU A 132 18.88 -13.95 14.56
CA LEU A 132 20.06 -13.45 15.26
C LEU A 132 19.90 -13.55 16.78
N SER A 133 18.71 -13.26 17.32
CA SER A 133 18.43 -13.36 18.75
C SER A 133 18.53 -14.81 19.24
N ASP A 134 17.99 -15.76 18.48
CA ASP A 134 18.10 -17.19 18.78
C ASP A 134 19.57 -17.67 18.71
N ARG A 135 20.32 -17.21 17.71
CA ARG A 135 21.74 -17.54 17.57
C ARG A 135 22.59 -16.98 18.70
N ILE A 136 22.34 -15.74 19.13
CA ILE A 136 23.00 -15.13 20.30
C ILE A 136 22.70 -15.97 21.55
N GLY A 137 21.45 -16.36 21.79
CA GLY A 137 21.08 -17.20 22.93
C GLY A 137 21.67 -18.62 22.88
N ALA A 138 21.99 -19.14 21.69
CA ALA A 138 22.74 -20.40 21.55
C ALA A 138 24.23 -20.22 21.89
N LEU A 139 24.85 -19.13 21.44
CA LEU A 139 26.25 -18.82 21.74
C LEU A 139 26.47 -18.52 23.22
N GLU A 140 25.55 -17.81 23.87
CA GLU A 140 25.62 -17.54 25.31
C GLU A 140 25.54 -18.83 26.14
N ARG A 141 24.70 -19.79 25.75
CA ARG A 141 24.63 -21.12 26.38
C ARG A 141 25.92 -21.92 26.16
N ALA A 142 26.45 -21.92 24.94
CA ALA A 142 27.71 -22.57 24.63
C ALA A 142 28.90 -21.93 25.38
N ALA A 143 28.88 -20.62 25.60
CA ALA A 143 29.90 -19.91 26.37
C ALA A 143 29.84 -20.28 27.86
N MET A 144 28.64 -20.46 28.42
CA MET A 144 28.47 -20.98 29.79
C MET A 144 28.95 -22.43 29.91
N GLU A 145 28.70 -23.27 28.91
CA GLU A 145 29.18 -24.65 28.87
C GLU A 145 30.72 -24.71 28.80
N ALA A 146 31.33 -23.90 27.92
CA ALA A 146 32.78 -23.76 27.84
C ALA A 146 33.42 -23.23 29.14
N GLU A 147 32.70 -22.38 29.90
CA GLU A 147 33.12 -21.94 31.23
C GLU A 147 33.10 -23.08 32.26
N LEU A 148 32.08 -23.95 32.22
CA LEU A 148 32.00 -25.14 33.07
C LEU A 148 33.09 -26.17 32.74
N GLU A 149 33.50 -26.25 31.47
CA GLU A 149 34.60 -27.11 31.00
C GLU A 149 36.00 -26.48 31.20
N GLU A 150 36.07 -25.31 31.86
CA GLU A 150 37.30 -24.51 32.04
C GLU A 150 38.03 -24.14 30.73
N ASN A 151 37.33 -24.19 29.60
CA ASN A 151 37.85 -23.85 28.28
C ASN A 151 37.72 -22.34 27.99
N MET A 152 38.56 -21.55 28.65
CA MET A 152 38.54 -20.08 28.57
C MET A 152 38.81 -19.55 27.15
N GLY A 153 39.54 -20.29 26.31
CA GLY A 153 39.80 -19.89 24.92
C GLY A 153 38.54 -19.95 24.05
N GLU A 154 37.73 -20.99 24.22
CA GLU A 154 36.46 -21.13 23.50
C GLU A 154 35.41 -20.15 24.02
N LYS A 155 35.35 -19.91 25.33
CA LYS A 155 34.50 -18.89 25.94
C LYS A 155 34.72 -17.50 25.31
N VAL A 156 35.98 -17.05 25.24
CA VAL A 156 36.33 -15.74 24.67
C VAL A 156 35.88 -15.64 23.20
N ARG A 157 36.07 -16.71 22.41
CA ARG A 157 35.65 -16.73 21.01
C ARG A 157 34.12 -16.63 20.86
N LEU A 158 33.37 -17.35 21.69
CA LEU A 158 31.91 -17.34 21.68
C LEU A 158 31.35 -15.98 22.13
N ASP A 159 31.97 -15.34 23.12
CA ASP A 159 31.62 -13.99 23.57
C ASP A 159 31.88 -12.93 22.49
N GLU A 160 32.99 -13.04 21.76
CA GLU A 160 33.29 -12.18 20.61
C GLU A 160 32.28 -12.37 19.47
N GLU A 161 31.90 -13.61 19.15
CA GLU A 161 30.87 -13.91 18.15
C GLU A 161 29.51 -13.33 18.57
N ALA A 162 29.11 -13.54 19.83
CA ALA A 162 27.87 -12.99 20.38
C ALA A 162 27.86 -11.45 20.33
N THR A 163 29.00 -10.79 20.59
CA THR A 163 29.12 -9.33 20.52
C THR A 163 28.95 -8.81 19.09
N ARG A 164 29.53 -9.49 18.09
CA ARG A 164 29.33 -9.15 16.67
C ARG A 164 27.88 -9.28 16.24
N LEU A 165 27.21 -10.37 16.63
CA LEU A 165 25.80 -10.59 16.30
C LEU A 165 24.87 -9.59 17.00
N ARG A 166 25.18 -9.16 18.24
CA ARG A 166 24.44 -8.09 18.92
C ARG A 166 24.53 -6.75 18.18
N ALA A 167 25.70 -6.43 17.62
CA ALA A 167 25.87 -5.23 16.79
C ALA A 167 25.01 -5.31 15.53
N GLN A 168 25.08 -6.43 14.79
CA GLN A 168 24.26 -6.66 13.60
C GLN A 168 22.75 -6.59 13.91
N ARG A 169 22.31 -7.18 15.02
CA ARG A 169 20.91 -7.10 15.48
C ARG A 169 20.47 -5.65 15.75
N SER A 170 21.35 -4.85 16.35
CA SER A 170 21.09 -3.43 16.61
C SER A 170 20.94 -2.63 15.31
N ASP A 171 21.76 -2.92 14.30
CA ASP A 171 21.69 -2.26 12.99
C ASP A 171 20.38 -2.60 12.27
N ILE A 172 19.98 -3.88 12.27
CA ILE A 172 18.69 -4.33 11.73
C ILE A 172 17.52 -3.67 12.47
N PHE A 173 17.58 -3.59 13.80
CA PHE A 173 16.55 -2.91 14.59
C PHE A 173 16.40 -1.44 14.20
N ASN A 174 17.51 -0.74 14.00
CA ASN A 174 17.52 0.66 13.56
C ASN A 174 16.97 0.81 12.14
N LYS A 175 17.29 -0.11 11.22
CA LYS A 175 16.71 -0.18 9.87
C LYS A 175 15.19 -0.35 9.93
N ILE A 176 14.68 -1.33 10.70
CA ILE A 176 13.24 -1.56 10.88
C ILE A 176 12.55 -0.32 11.44
N LYS A 177 13.16 0.34 12.43
CA LYS A 177 12.61 1.56 13.04
C LYS A 177 12.54 2.70 12.03
N SER A 178 13.58 2.87 11.21
CA SER A 178 13.61 3.86 10.12
C SER A 178 12.50 3.60 9.11
N ILE A 179 12.39 2.37 8.60
CA ILE A 179 11.37 1.96 7.63
C ILE A 179 9.96 2.17 8.21
N LYS A 180 9.71 1.75 9.46
CA LYS A 180 8.43 1.98 10.14
C LYS A 180 8.12 3.47 10.35
N SER A 181 9.13 4.30 10.60
CA SER A 181 8.93 5.75 10.74
C SER A 181 8.64 6.45 9.41
N GLN A 182 9.14 5.89 8.30
CA GLN A 182 8.82 6.36 6.95
C GLN A 182 7.46 5.85 6.45
N SER A 183 7.05 4.65 6.87
CA SER A 183 5.77 4.03 6.50
C SER A 183 4.63 4.37 7.46
N ALA A 184 4.93 4.91 8.65
CA ALA A 184 3.91 5.46 9.51
C ALA A 184 3.27 6.64 8.75
N PRO A 185 1.94 6.63 8.53
CA PRO A 185 1.27 7.88 8.26
C PRO A 185 1.40 8.67 9.55
N ALA A 186 2.45 9.48 9.65
CA ALA A 186 2.39 10.65 10.48
C ALA A 186 1.21 11.43 9.90
N ALA A 187 0.03 11.23 10.51
CA ALA A 187 -1.02 12.22 10.57
C ALA A 187 -0.38 13.45 11.22
N ASP A 188 0.46 14.14 10.48
CA ASP A 188 0.90 15.47 10.79
C ASP A 188 -0.18 16.35 10.18
N PRO A 189 -1.23 16.71 10.95
CA PRO A 189 -2.35 17.51 10.44
C PRO A 189 -1.83 18.78 9.77
N SER A 190 -0.68 19.30 10.22
CA SER A 190 -0.03 20.47 9.63
C SER A 190 0.46 20.26 8.19
N ARG A 191 0.90 19.04 7.83
CA ARG A 191 1.30 18.72 6.45
C ARG A 191 0.09 18.52 5.56
N LEU A 192 -0.96 17.92 6.09
CA LEU A 192 -2.21 17.68 5.37
C LEU A 192 -2.93 19.02 5.10
N GLU A 193 -3.02 19.91 6.09
CA GLU A 193 -3.55 21.28 5.93
C GLU A 193 -2.73 22.09 4.92
N LYS A 194 -1.40 21.98 4.93
CA LYS A 194 -0.55 22.64 3.92
C LYS A 194 -0.86 22.14 2.51
N LEU A 195 -0.93 20.82 2.32
CA LEU A 195 -1.26 20.24 1.01
C LEU A 195 -2.69 20.61 0.56
N GLU A 196 -3.65 20.66 1.47
CA GLU A 196 -5.01 21.14 1.17
C GLU A 196 -5.02 22.61 0.78
N SER A 197 -4.24 23.45 1.47
CA SER A 197 -4.10 24.87 1.15
C SER A 197 -3.42 25.10 -0.21
N GLU A 198 -2.37 24.34 -0.52
CA GLU A 198 -1.66 24.40 -1.80
C GLU A 198 -2.55 23.92 -2.94
N THR A 199 -3.30 22.82 -2.75
CA THR A 199 -4.25 22.33 -3.76
C THR A 199 -5.41 23.30 -3.98
N ALA A 200 -5.89 23.98 -2.94
CA ALA A 200 -6.89 25.04 -3.07
C ALA A 200 -6.33 26.24 -3.86
N ALA A 201 -5.10 26.67 -3.58
CA ALA A 201 -4.43 27.74 -4.30
C ALA A 201 -4.23 27.40 -5.78
N LEU A 202 -3.78 26.19 -6.09
CA LEU A 202 -3.61 25.71 -7.46
C LEU A 202 -4.94 25.65 -8.24
N ARG A 203 -6.04 25.22 -7.58
CA ARG A 203 -7.37 25.26 -8.21
C ARG A 203 -7.81 26.68 -8.54
N SER A 204 -7.55 27.62 -7.63
CA SER A 204 -7.87 29.04 -7.85
C SER A 204 -7.06 29.61 -9.03
N GLN A 205 -5.74 29.35 -9.07
CA GLN A 205 -4.88 29.76 -10.17
C GLN A 205 -5.31 29.16 -11.51
N MET A 206 -5.66 27.87 -11.55
CA MET A 206 -6.20 27.23 -12.75
C MET A 206 -7.53 27.87 -13.20
N SER A 207 -8.39 28.26 -12.26
CA SER A 207 -9.65 28.93 -12.60
C SER A 207 -9.42 30.31 -13.21
N ALA A 208 -8.47 31.08 -12.65
CA ALA A 208 -8.08 32.38 -13.21
C ALA A 208 -7.51 32.24 -14.62
N MET A 209 -6.58 31.30 -14.82
CA MET A 209 -6.02 31.03 -16.16
C MET A 209 -7.08 30.61 -17.17
N ARG A 210 -8.08 29.80 -16.76
CA ARG A 210 -9.20 29.43 -17.65
C ARG A 210 -10.03 30.64 -18.06
N GLN A 211 -10.25 31.57 -17.14
CA GLN A 211 -10.95 32.82 -17.42
C GLN A 211 -10.14 33.67 -18.40
N ASP A 212 -8.85 33.88 -18.13
CA ASP A 212 -7.95 34.65 -19.00
C ASP A 212 -7.90 34.08 -20.42
N ILE A 213 -7.81 32.75 -20.55
CA ILE A 213 -7.87 32.06 -21.85
C ILE A 213 -9.22 32.30 -22.53
N GLY A 214 -10.33 32.30 -21.79
CA GLY A 214 -11.66 32.62 -22.31
C GLY A 214 -11.73 34.04 -22.85
N ASP A 215 -11.22 35.01 -22.09
CA ASP A 215 -11.21 36.43 -22.47
C ASP A 215 -10.31 36.67 -23.68
N LEU A 216 -9.15 36.02 -23.74
CA LEU A 216 -8.25 36.05 -24.91
C LEU A 216 -8.91 35.45 -26.15
N LYS A 217 -9.62 34.33 -26.02
CA LYS A 217 -10.39 33.74 -27.12
C LYS A 217 -11.44 34.69 -27.64
N MET A 218 -12.19 35.36 -26.76
CA MET A 218 -13.16 36.37 -27.18
C MET A 218 -12.50 37.56 -27.87
N LEU A 219 -11.36 38.05 -27.35
CA LEU A 219 -10.60 39.12 -28.00
C LEU A 219 -10.15 38.71 -29.41
N LEU A 220 -9.63 37.49 -29.56
CA LEU A 220 -9.20 36.96 -30.85
C LEU A 220 -10.37 36.83 -31.82
N ALA A 221 -11.52 36.30 -31.37
CA ALA A 221 -12.74 36.22 -32.18
C ALA A 221 -13.18 37.61 -32.66
N ASN A 222 -13.21 38.60 -31.77
CA ASN A 222 -13.55 39.98 -32.13
C ASN A 222 -12.58 40.60 -33.14
N ILE A 223 -11.29 40.25 -33.08
CA ILE A 223 -10.28 40.71 -34.03
C ILE A 223 -10.47 40.00 -35.37
N ALA A 224 -10.69 38.69 -35.37
CA ALA A 224 -10.95 37.89 -36.57
C ALA A 224 -12.19 38.40 -37.32
N ASP A 225 -13.29 38.65 -36.60
CA ASP A 225 -14.52 39.26 -37.13
C ASP A 225 -14.25 40.62 -37.78
N ARG A 226 -13.47 41.49 -37.11
CA ARG A 226 -13.11 42.81 -37.67
C ARG A 226 -12.20 42.73 -38.89
N MET A 227 -11.39 41.68 -38.99
CA MET A 227 -10.47 41.45 -40.10
C MET A 227 -11.12 40.66 -41.24
N GLY A 228 -12.37 40.20 -41.09
CA GLY A 228 -13.04 39.36 -42.07
C GLY A 228 -12.36 38.00 -42.26
N ILE A 229 -11.73 37.49 -41.20
CA ILE A 229 -11.10 36.17 -41.17
C ILE A 229 -12.18 35.21 -40.66
N ASP A 230 -12.91 34.59 -41.58
CA ASP A 230 -13.84 33.52 -41.24
C ASP A 230 -13.05 32.27 -40.78
N GLU A 231 -13.35 31.76 -39.58
CA GLU A 231 -12.80 30.49 -39.08
C GLU A 231 -13.28 29.32 -39.97
N TYR A 232 -12.35 28.52 -40.50
CA TYR A 232 -12.63 27.22 -41.15
C TYR A 232 -12.72 26.08 -40.13
#